data_AF-A0A843ECI7-F1
#
_entry.id   AF-A0A843ECI7-F1
#
_cell.length_a   1.000
_cell.length_b   1.000
_cell.length_c   1.000
_cell.angle_alpha   90.00
_cell.angle_beta   90.00
_cell.angle_gamma   90.00
#
_symmetry.space_group_name_H-M   'P 1'
#
loop_
_entity.id
_entity.type
_entity.pdbx_description
1 polymer ?
#
loop_
_entity_poly.entity_id
_entity_poly.type
_entity_poly.pdbx_seq_one_letter_code
_entity_poly.pdbx_strand_id
1 'polypeptide(L)'
;IGFLYLIASVFAPMAAVLLVSYFLSKEEAGNPRTWYWNIFAWFAGFIVYQVTVNMDSIFLGPTLLAIIISAILAYLPILARKRPQLNLA
;
A
#
# COMPACT_ATOMS: atom_id res chain seq x y z
N ILE A 1 -15.32 6.62 15.43
CA ILE A 1 -14.28 7.20 14.54
C ILE A 1 -14.85 8.46 13.92
N GLY A 2 -14.14 9.59 14.03
CA GLY A 2 -14.59 10.85 13.43
C GLY A 2 -14.46 10.83 11.90
N PHE A 3 -15.25 11.65 11.22
CA PHE A 3 -15.24 11.76 9.75
C PHE A 3 -13.82 11.97 9.17
N LEU A 4 -13.02 12.83 9.80
CA LEU A 4 -11.64 13.13 9.37
C LEU A 4 -10.73 11.89 9.39
N TYR A 5 -10.87 11.04 10.42
CA TYR A 5 -10.10 9.79 10.52
C TYR A 5 -10.54 8.78 9.47
N LEU A 6 -11.84 8.73 9.15
CA LEU A 6 -12.34 7.84 8.10
C LEU A 6 -11.79 8.24 6.72
N ILE A 7 -11.83 9.52 6.36
CA ILE A 7 -11.26 9.96 5.07
C ILE A 7 -9.74 9.77 5.04
N ALA A 8 -9.03 10.06 6.12
CA ALA A 8 -7.59 9.86 6.22
C ALA A 8 -7.21 8.37 6.07
N SER A 9 -8.01 7.47 6.67
CA SER A 9 -7.81 6.02 6.57
C SER A 9 -7.92 5.48 5.16
N VAL A 10 -8.65 6.16 4.28
CA VAL A 10 -8.84 5.75 2.87
C VAL A 10 -7.78 6.38 1.97
N PHE A 11 -7.53 7.69 2.12
CA PHE A 11 -6.66 8.44 1.20
C PHE A 11 -5.17 8.19 1.45
N ALA A 12 -4.73 8.03 2.70
CA ALA A 12 -3.33 7.79 3.02
C ALA A 12 -2.78 6.48 2.39
N PRO A 13 -3.43 5.31 2.59
CA PRO A 13 -2.98 4.08 1.92
C PRO A 13 -3.14 4.17 0.39
N MET A 14 -4.15 4.90 -0.11
CA MET A 14 -4.34 5.08 -1.55
C MET A 14 -3.16 5.82 -2.18
N ALA A 15 -2.74 6.94 -1.58
CA ALA A 15 -1.58 7.69 -2.03
C ALA A 15 -0.30 6.83 -2.04
N ALA A 16 -0.10 6.00 -1.01
CA ALA A 16 1.04 5.10 -0.93
C ALA A 16 1.08 4.08 -2.09
N VAL A 17 -0.05 3.42 -2.35
CA VAL A 17 -0.17 2.45 -3.46
C VAL A 17 0.04 3.13 -4.81
N LEU A 18 -0.56 4.31 -5.02
CA LEU A 18 -0.42 5.06 -6.27
C LEU A 18 1.02 5.49 -6.51
N LEU A 19 1.72 5.99 -5.49
CA LEU A 19 3.14 6.36 -5.60
C LEU A 19 4.01 5.16 -5.97
N VAL A 20 3.82 4.03 -5.28
CA VAL A 20 4.57 2.79 -5.60
C VAL A 20 4.27 2.31 -7.01
N SER A 21 2.99 2.28 -7.39
CA SER A 21 2.58 1.84 -8.71
C SER A 21 3.08 2.76 -9.82
N TYR A 22 3.13 4.07 -9.59
CA TYR A 22 3.53 5.04 -10.61
C TYR A 22 5.06 5.10 -10.77
N PHE A 23 5.81 5.13 -9.66
CA PHE A 23 7.26 5.30 -9.71
C PHE A 23 8.05 3.99 -9.81
N LEU A 24 7.56 2.88 -9.24
CA LEU A 24 8.31 1.63 -9.14
C LEU A 24 7.83 0.55 -10.12
N SER A 25 6.57 0.59 -10.55
CA SER A 25 6.09 -0.31 -11.60
C SER A 25 6.44 0.26 -12.97
N LYS A 26 7.22 -0.48 -13.75
CA LYS A 26 7.56 -0.14 -15.15
C LYS A 26 6.65 -0.84 -16.16
N GLU A 27 5.62 -1.56 -15.71
CA GLU A 27 4.69 -2.24 -16.61
C GLU A 27 3.80 -1.25 -17.36
N GLU A 28 3.29 -1.70 -18.51
CA GLU A 28 2.21 -1.01 -19.23
C GLU A 28 1.06 -0.70 -18.27
N ALA A 29 0.67 0.57 -18.23
CA ALA A 29 -0.49 1.03 -17.48
C ALA A 29 -1.71 0.20 -17.91
N GLY A 30 -2.24 -0.62 -16.99
CA GLY A 30 -3.46 -1.40 -17.23
C GLY A 30 -3.36 -2.91 -17.09
N ASN A 31 -2.22 -3.49 -16.65
CA ASN A 31 -2.19 -4.92 -16.31
C ASN A 31 -3.23 -5.23 -15.20
N PRO A 32 -4.28 -6.03 -15.48
CA PRO A 32 -5.37 -6.27 -14.53
C PRO A 32 -4.87 -6.93 -13.24
N ARG A 33 -3.85 -7.80 -13.31
CA ARG A 33 -3.29 -8.44 -12.12
C ARG A 33 -2.64 -7.43 -11.18
N THR A 34 -1.92 -6.45 -11.72
CA THR A 34 -1.28 -5.39 -10.93
C THR A 34 -2.35 -4.48 -10.30
N TRP A 35 -3.43 -4.20 -11.03
CA TRP A 35 -4.56 -3.44 -10.51
C TRP A 35 -5.27 -4.13 -9.33
N TYR A 36 -5.61 -5.42 -9.46
CA TYR A 36 -6.21 -6.19 -8.35
C TYR A 36 -5.32 -6.23 -7.12
N TRP A 37 -4.00 -6.37 -7.31
CA TRP A 37 -3.06 -6.37 -6.21
C TRP A 37 -2.96 -5.00 -5.51
N ASN A 38 -2.97 -3.91 -6.27
CA ASN A 38 -2.98 -2.55 -5.72
C ASN A 38 -4.23 -2.27 -4.88
N ILE A 39 -5.40 -2.75 -5.32
CA ILE A 39 -6.64 -2.64 -4.53
C ILE A 39 -6.52 -3.44 -3.23
N PHE A 40 -5.97 -4.66 -3.28
CA PHE A 40 -5.74 -5.45 -2.08
C PHE A 40 -4.78 -4.75 -1.10
N ALA A 41 -3.66 -4.20 -1.60
CA ALA A 41 -2.69 -3.47 -0.78
C ALA A 41 -3.32 -2.23 -0.12
N TRP A 42 -4.14 -1.48 -0.86
CA TRP A 42 -4.89 -0.34 -0.34
C TRP A 42 -5.84 -0.75 0.78
N PHE A 43 -6.63 -1.82 0.55
CA PHE A 43 -7.61 -2.28 1.52
C PHE A 43 -6.95 -2.82 2.80
N ALA A 44 -5.81 -3.50 2.67
CA ALA A 44 -5.01 -3.93 3.82
C ALA A 44 -4.52 -2.72 4.64
N GLY A 45 -4.04 -1.66 3.97
CA GLY A 45 -3.66 -0.40 4.64
C GLY A 45 -4.81 0.29 5.36
N PHE A 46 -6.00 0.28 4.74
CA PHE A 46 -7.22 0.78 5.36
C PHE A 46 -7.55 0.00 6.65
N ILE A 47 -7.54 -1.34 6.61
CA ILE A 47 -7.78 -2.17 7.80
C ILE A 47 -6.75 -1.88 8.89
N VAL A 48 -5.46 -1.76 8.53
CA VAL A 48 -4.41 -1.42 9.49
C VAL A 48 -4.69 -0.08 10.16
N TYR A 49 -5.05 0.95 9.39
CA TYR A 49 -5.44 2.25 9.97
C TYR A 49 -6.59 2.10 10.96
N GLN A 50 -7.64 1.36 10.59
CA GLN A 50 -8.82 1.14 11.42
C GLN A 50 -8.48 0.40 12.72
N VAL A 51 -7.58 -0.58 12.69
CA VAL A 51 -7.14 -1.27 13.91
C VAL A 51 -6.27 -0.35 14.76
N THR A 52 -5.30 0.33 14.15
CA THR A 52 -4.34 1.17 14.87
C THR A 52 -5.00 2.42 15.49
N VAL A 53 -5.99 3.02 14.84
CA VAL A 53 -6.67 4.22 15.39
C VAL A 53 -7.49 3.90 16.65
N ASN A 54 -7.85 2.64 16.85
CA ASN A 54 -8.54 2.18 18.07
C ASN A 54 -7.55 1.66 19.14
N MET A 55 -6.24 1.72 18.88
CA MET A 55 -5.21 1.33 19.83
C MET A 55 -4.55 2.59 20.42
N ASP A 56 -4.69 2.78 21.74
CA ASP A 56 -4.23 4.00 22.43
C ASP A 56 -2.69 4.17 22.50
N SER A 57 -1.88 3.18 22.10
CA SER A 57 -0.44 3.12 22.43
C SER A 57 0.54 2.91 21.26
N ILE A 58 0.32 3.54 20.11
CA ILE A 58 1.19 3.32 18.93
C ILE A 58 2.08 4.53 18.61
N PHE A 59 3.39 4.33 18.79
CA PHE A 59 4.45 5.34 18.64
C PHE A 59 4.49 6.04 17.26
N LEU A 60 4.19 5.33 16.16
CA LEU A 60 4.23 5.89 14.81
C LEU A 60 2.90 6.47 14.31
N GLY A 61 1.80 6.31 15.06
CA GLY A 61 0.45 6.73 14.64
C GLY A 61 -0.17 5.91 13.48
N PRO A 62 -1.50 5.94 13.30
CA PRO A 62 -2.24 5.11 12.33
C PRO A 62 -1.95 5.44 10.87
N THR A 63 -1.76 6.73 10.55
CA THR A 63 -1.53 7.16 9.17
C THR A 63 -0.21 6.63 8.61
N LEU A 64 0.87 6.71 9.39
CA LEU A 64 2.19 6.32 8.93
C LEU A 64 2.29 4.80 8.75
N LEU A 65 1.72 4.02 9.66
CA LEU A 65 1.65 2.56 9.52
C LEU A 65 0.85 2.13 8.29
N ALA A 66 -0.30 2.76 8.04
CA ALA A 66 -1.10 2.47 6.86
C ALA A 66 -0.32 2.72 5.56
N ILE A 67 0.44 3.82 5.49
CA ILE A 67 1.31 4.14 4.34
C ILE A 67 2.39 3.08 4.16
N ILE A 68 3.12 2.73 5.23
CA ILE A 68 4.22 1.77 5.18
C ILE A 68 3.72 0.40 4.70
N ILE A 69 2.65 -0.12 5.31
CA ILE A 69 2.10 -1.44 4.96
C ILE A 69 1.60 -1.44 3.51
N SER A 70 0.85 -0.42 3.10
CA SER A 70 0.31 -0.33 1.74
C SER A 70 1.43 -0.25 0.70
N ALA A 71 2.47 0.55 0.96
CA ALA A 71 3.61 0.69 0.06
C ALA A 71 4.39 -0.62 -0.07
N ILE A 72 4.67 -1.30 1.06
CA ILE A 72 5.36 -2.60 1.06
C ILE A 72 4.54 -3.62 0.26
N LEU A 73 3.24 -3.75 0.55
CA LEU A 73 2.37 -4.69 -0.14
C LEU A 73 2.32 -4.40 -1.64
N ALA A 74 2.13 -3.15 -2.04
CA ALA A 74 2.14 -2.76 -3.45
C ALA A 74 3.49 -3.06 -4.15
N TYR A 75 4.60 -3.00 -3.42
CA TYR A 75 5.93 -3.25 -3.95
C TYR A 75 6.30 -4.73 -4.09
N LEU A 76 5.75 -5.63 -3.26
CA LEU A 76 6.03 -7.07 -3.28
C LEU A 76 5.98 -7.73 -4.68
N PRO A 77 4.92 -7.57 -5.49
CA PRO A 77 4.86 -8.19 -6.82
C PRO A 77 5.91 -7.61 -7.77
N ILE A 78 6.23 -6.32 -7.63
CA ILE A 78 7.25 -5.64 -8.44
C ILE A 78 8.63 -6.26 -8.13
N LEU A 79 8.93 -6.47 -6.85
CA LEU A 79 10.18 -7.11 -6.42
C LEU A 79 10.27 -8.57 -6.88
N ALA A 80 9.18 -9.33 -6.74
CA ALA A 80 9.11 -10.73 -7.17
C ALA A 80 9.35 -10.88 -8.68
N ARG A 81 8.93 -9.91 -9.49
CA ARG A 81 9.16 -9.88 -10.95
C ARG A 81 10.59 -9.45 -11.33
N LYS A 82 11.25 -8.61 -10.54
CA LYS A 82 12.66 -8.23 -10.79
C LYS A 82 13.65 -9.35 -10.46
N ARG A 83 13.39 -10.15 -9.42
CA ARG A 83 14.27 -11.26 -9.02
C ARG A 83 14.60 -12.28 -10.13
N PRO A 84 13.66 -12.77 -10.97
CA PRO A 84 14.00 -13.73 -12.01
C PRO A 84 14.94 -13.18 -13.10
N GLN A 85 14.97 -11.86 -13.32
CA GLN A 85 15.87 -11.26 -14.32
C GLN A 85 17.32 -11.09 -13.81
N LEU A 86 17.53 -11.03 -12.49
CA LEU A 86 18.88 -10.95 -11.91
C LEU A 86 19.59 -12.30 -11.79
N ASN A 87 18.85 -13.41 -11.81
CA ASN A 87 19.39 -14.77 -11.66
C ASN A 87 19.85 -15.40 -12.99
N LEU A 88 19.77 -14.65 -14.09
CA LEU A 88 20.12 -15.07 -15.46
C LEU A 88 21.26 -14.23 -16.07
N ALA A 89 21.89 -13.35 -15.27
CA ALA A 89 23.05 -12.55 -15.62
C ALA A 89 24.25 -12.99 -14.77
#